data_AF-V9G595-F1
#
_entry.id   AF-V9G595-F1
#
_cell.length_a   1.000
_cell.length_b   1.000
_cell.length_c   1.000
_cell.angle_alpha   90.00
_cell.angle_beta   90.00
_cell.angle_gamma   90.00
#
_symmetry.space_group_name_H-M   'P 1'
#
loop_
_entity.id
_entity.type
_entity.pdbx_description
1 polymer ?
#
loop_
_entity_poly.entity_id
_entity_poly.type
_entity_poly.pdbx_seq_one_letter_code
_entity_poly.pdbx_strand_id
1 'polypeptide(L)'
;MADNRCKGCRDDYRVSSEQIERVLAAAMFHTDDNVSDEWYDARLEACMSCPKLQGGTTCMLCGCIVQITAKMRDKRCPYPGDDRWAEAVQVG
;
A
#
# COMPACT_ATOMS: atom_id res chain seq x y z
N MET A 1 8.50 -14.65 -31.69
CA MET A 1 9.23 -13.43 -31.30
C MET A 1 8.70 -13.02 -29.93
N ALA A 2 9.53 -13.06 -28.89
CA ALA A 2 9.09 -12.65 -27.55
C ALA A 2 8.86 -11.14 -27.56
N ASP A 3 7.64 -10.72 -27.23
CA ASP A 3 7.27 -9.31 -27.08
C ASP A 3 8.15 -8.69 -25.98
N ASN A 4 9.11 -7.87 -26.39
CA ASN A 4 10.11 -7.26 -25.50
C ASN A 4 9.64 -5.87 -25.01
N ARG A 5 8.33 -5.60 -25.06
CA ARG A 5 7.76 -4.36 -24.52
C ARG A 5 7.71 -4.46 -23.01
N CYS A 6 8.32 -3.48 -22.34
CA CYS A 6 8.16 -3.30 -20.91
C CYS A 6 6.67 -3.24 -20.57
N LYS A 7 6.22 -4.12 -19.66
CA LYS A 7 4.82 -4.16 -19.20
C LYS A 7 4.35 -2.79 -18.68
N GLY A 8 5.28 -1.95 -18.19
CA GLY A 8 5.03 -0.59 -17.72
C GLY A 8 4.90 0.49 -18.81
N CYS A 9 5.35 0.26 -20.05
CA CYS A 9 5.15 1.21 -21.16
C CYS A 9 3.80 1.02 -21.87
N ARG A 10 2.92 0.17 -21.33
CA ARG A 10 1.55 0.01 -21.79
C ARG A 10 0.68 0.92 -20.93
N ASP A 11 0.10 1.94 -21.55
CA ASP A 11 -0.74 2.97 -20.92
C ASP A 11 -1.94 2.38 -20.14
N ASP A 12 -2.37 1.16 -20.49
CA ASP A 12 -3.53 0.48 -19.91
C ASP A 12 -3.21 -0.42 -18.72
N TYR A 13 -1.94 -0.64 -18.37
CA TYR A 13 -1.61 -1.56 -17.28
C TYR A 13 -1.95 -0.95 -15.91
N ARG A 14 -3.03 -1.44 -15.31
CA ARG A 14 -3.45 -1.07 -13.95
C ARG A 14 -3.33 -2.27 -13.02
N VAL A 15 -2.85 -2.02 -11.81
CA VAL A 15 -2.91 -3.00 -10.73
C VAL A 15 -4.38 -3.13 -10.30
N SER A 16 -4.95 -4.31 -10.45
CA SER A 16 -6.31 -4.61 -10.00
C SER A 16 -6.33 -5.07 -8.54
N SER A 17 -7.47 -4.88 -7.87
CA SER A 17 -7.67 -5.30 -6.48
C SER A 17 -7.37 -6.78 -6.26
N GLU A 18 -7.78 -7.64 -7.20
CA GLU A 18 -7.53 -9.09 -7.12
C GLU A 18 -6.03 -9.45 -7.12
N GLN A 19 -5.21 -8.66 -7.84
CA GLN A 19 -3.75 -8.84 -7.80
C GLN A 19 -3.17 -8.42 -6.44
N ILE A 20 -3.71 -7.37 -5.84
CA ILE A 20 -3.31 -6.88 -4.52
C ILE A 20 -3.68 -7.91 -3.44
N GLU A 21 -4.91 -8.41 -3.48
CA GLU A 21 -5.40 -9.45 -2.56
C GLU A 21 -4.54 -10.72 -2.64
N ARG A 22 -4.14 -11.14 -3.84
CA ARG A 22 -3.22 -12.27 -4.00
C ARG A 22 -1.87 -12.04 -3.31
N VAL A 23 -1.34 -10.82 -3.38
CA VAL A 23 -0.09 -10.47 -2.70
C VAL A 23 -0.30 -10.48 -1.19
N LEU A 24 -1.39 -9.89 -0.70
CA LEU A 24 -1.74 -9.88 0.72
C LEU A 24 -2.02 -11.28 1.29
N ALA A 25 -2.50 -12.21 0.47
CA ALA A 25 -2.69 -13.61 0.86
C ALA A 25 -1.37 -14.39 1.02
N ALA A 26 -0.23 -13.84 0.56
CA ALA A 26 1.06 -14.52 0.64
C ALA A 26 1.54 -14.66 2.10
N ALA A 27 2.22 -15.77 2.41
CA ALA A 27 2.68 -16.13 3.75
C ALA A 27 3.49 -15.04 4.47
N MET A 28 4.19 -14.16 3.74
CA MET A 28 4.93 -13.04 4.33
C MET A 28 4.05 -12.06 5.10
N PHE A 29 2.76 -11.95 4.75
CA PHE A 29 1.76 -11.15 5.47
C PHE A 29 0.94 -11.95 6.49
N HIS A 30 1.39 -13.14 6.88
CA HIS A 30 0.82 -13.89 8.01
C HIS A 30 1.82 -13.98 9.16
N THR A 31 2.80 -13.09 9.18
CA THR A 31 3.84 -13.01 10.21
C THR A 31 3.46 -11.98 11.27
N ASP A 32 4.09 -12.05 12.45
CA ASP A 32 3.92 -11.07 13.53
C ASP A 32 4.31 -9.64 13.08
N ASP A 33 5.02 -9.49 11.96
CA ASP A 33 5.48 -8.22 11.42
C ASP A 33 4.37 -7.33 10.82
N ASN A 34 3.12 -7.76 10.94
CA ASN A 34 1.96 -7.01 10.48
C ASN A 34 1.28 -6.22 11.59
N VAL A 35 0.59 -5.15 11.18
CA VAL A 35 -0.35 -4.46 12.06
C VAL A 35 -1.67 -5.22 12.17
N SER A 36 -2.41 -5.00 13.27
CA SER A 36 -3.76 -5.51 13.44
C SER A 36 -4.70 -4.99 12.34
N ASP A 37 -5.84 -5.66 12.17
CA ASP A 37 -6.83 -5.25 11.16
C ASP A 37 -7.36 -3.84 11.43
N GLU A 38 -7.58 -3.47 12.70
CA GLU A 38 -7.99 -2.12 13.10
C GLU A 38 -7.01 -1.04 12.62
N TRP A 39 -5.70 -1.27 12.81
CA TRP A 39 -4.68 -0.35 12.34
C TRP A 39 -4.55 -0.33 10.82
N TYR A 40 -4.73 -1.50 10.20
CA TYR A 40 -4.70 -1.62 8.76
C TYR A 40 -5.81 -0.80 8.11
N ASP A 41 -7.05 -0.92 8.59
CA ASP A 41 -8.19 -0.13 8.14
C ASP A 41 -7.96 1.37 8.36
N ALA A 42 -7.51 1.78 9.55
CA ALA A 42 -7.22 3.19 9.83
C ALA A 42 -6.16 3.78 8.86
N ARG A 43 -5.10 3.02 8.57
CA ARG A 43 -4.06 3.42 7.60
C ARG A 43 -4.61 3.52 6.18
N LEU A 44 -5.50 2.61 5.79
CA LEU A 44 -6.17 2.65 4.50
C LEU A 44 -7.09 3.86 4.36
N GLU A 45 -7.91 4.16 5.37
CA GLU A 45 -8.78 5.33 5.38
C GLU A 45 -7.98 6.64 5.24
N ALA A 46 -6.85 6.74 5.96
CA ALA A 46 -5.93 7.86 5.84
C ALA A 46 -5.36 8.02 4.42
N CYS A 47 -5.10 6.89 3.74
CA CYS A 47 -4.66 6.89 2.34
C CYS A 47 -5.78 7.24 1.37
N MET A 48 -7.01 6.75 1.57
CA MET A 48 -8.16 7.04 0.70
C MET A 48 -8.53 8.52 0.69
N SER A 49 -8.30 9.23 1.80
CA SER A 49 -8.47 10.68 1.90
C SER A 49 -7.21 11.49 1.52
N CYS A 50 -6.12 10.83 1.10
CA CYS A 50 -4.85 11.50 0.83
C CYS A 50 -4.79 12.07 -0.60
N PRO A 51 -4.42 13.35 -0.79
CA PRO A 51 -4.31 13.95 -2.12
C PRO A 51 -3.16 13.38 -2.97
N LYS A 52 -2.31 12.54 -2.38
CA LYS A 52 -1.20 11.87 -3.06
C LYS A 52 -1.52 10.43 -3.44
N LEU A 53 -2.75 9.96 -3.23
CA LEU A 53 -3.18 8.64 -3.68
C LEU A 53 -3.54 8.69 -5.17
N GLN A 54 -2.85 7.89 -5.98
CA GLN A 54 -3.12 7.75 -7.40
C GLN A 54 -3.81 6.42 -7.70
N GLY A 55 -4.90 6.49 -8.47
CA GLY A 55 -5.63 5.31 -8.94
C GLY A 55 -6.17 4.43 -7.81
N GLY A 56 -6.44 5.00 -6.63
CA GLY A 56 -6.98 4.28 -5.46
C GLY A 56 -6.03 3.26 -4.82
N THR A 57 -4.77 3.18 -5.27
CA THR A 57 -3.86 2.10 -4.87
C THR A 57 -2.44 2.57 -4.64
N THR A 58 -1.94 3.54 -5.40
CA THR A 58 -0.50 3.86 -5.40
C THR A 58 -0.23 5.20 -4.74
N CYS A 59 0.65 5.23 -3.75
CA CYS A 59 1.11 6.49 -3.16
C CYS A 59 2.10 7.19 -4.10
N MET A 60 1.84 8.44 -4.49
CA MET A 60 2.73 9.21 -5.36
C MET A 60 4.02 9.69 -4.68
N LEU A 61 4.11 9.59 -3.34
CA LEU A 61 5.29 10.04 -2.60
C LEU A 61 6.37 8.94 -2.50
N CYS A 62 5.97 7.69 -2.26
CA CYS A 62 6.89 6.56 -2.17
C CYS A 62 6.80 5.57 -3.35
N GLY A 63 5.76 5.66 -4.18
CA GLY A 63 5.52 4.74 -5.30
C GLY A 63 4.99 3.37 -4.88
N CYS A 64 4.65 3.15 -3.60
CA CYS A 64 4.16 1.87 -3.11
C CYS A 64 2.64 1.72 -3.23
N ILE A 65 2.19 0.46 -3.33
CA ILE A 65 0.77 0.10 -3.22
C ILE A 65 0.36 0.21 -1.74
N VAL A 66 -0.56 1.11 -1.43
CA VAL A 66 -0.92 1.46 -0.06
C VAL A 66 -1.54 0.29 0.70
N GLN A 67 -2.35 -0.54 0.03
CA GLN A 67 -2.91 -1.77 0.59
C GLN A 67 -1.85 -2.75 1.06
N ILE A 68 -0.69 -2.78 0.40
CA ILE A 68 0.39 -3.68 0.77
C ILE A 68 1.19 -3.06 1.92
N THR A 69 1.62 -1.80 1.77
CA THR A 69 2.48 -1.16 2.76
C THR A 69 1.78 -0.81 4.07
N ALA A 70 0.47 -0.55 4.03
CA ALA A 70 -0.30 -0.26 5.23
C ALA A 70 -0.36 -1.46 6.18
N LYS A 71 -0.24 -2.69 5.67
CA LYS A 71 -0.27 -3.91 6.49
C LYS A 71 1.04 -4.15 7.25
N MET A 72 2.15 -3.61 6.79
CA MET A 72 3.49 -3.80 7.38
C MET A 72 3.68 -2.92 8.62
N ARG A 73 4.10 -3.52 9.75
CA ARG A 73 4.32 -2.82 11.02
C ARG A 73 5.41 -1.76 10.92
N ASP A 74 6.54 -2.08 10.29
CA ASP A 74 7.71 -1.21 10.18
C ASP A 74 7.57 -0.02 9.20
N LYS A 75 6.42 0.10 8.53
CA LYS A 75 6.17 1.18 7.56
C LYS A 75 5.43 2.36 8.19
N ARG A 76 5.74 3.55 7.66
CA ARG A 76 5.14 4.84 8.05
C ARG A 76 4.72 5.62 6.82
N CYS A 77 3.80 6.57 6.98
CA CYS A 77 3.40 7.42 5.88
C CYS A 77 4.58 8.33 5.46
N PRO A 78 4.94 8.41 4.16
CA PRO A 78 6.03 9.25 3.68
C PRO A 78 5.65 10.74 3.56
N TYR A 79 4.48 11.14 4.05
CA TYR A 79 3.98 12.49 3.86
C TYR A 79 4.81 13.50 4.68
N PRO A 80 5.40 14.54 4.07
CA PRO A 80 6.36 15.40 4.75
C PRO A 80 5.72 16.18 5.91
N GLY A 81 6.26 16.00 7.12
CA GLY A 81 5.84 16.75 8.30
C GLY A 81 4.47 16.35 8.89
N ASP A 82 3.77 15.41 8.28
CA ASP A 82 2.45 14.93 8.70
C ASP A 82 2.37 13.43 8.40
N ASP A 83 2.95 12.60 9.28
CA ASP A 83 2.80 11.15 9.17
C ASP A 83 1.34 10.79 9.44
N ARG A 84 0.58 10.63 8.37
CA ARG A 84 -0.86 10.32 8.40
C ARG A 84 -1.17 8.97 9.03
N TRP A 85 -0.15 8.16 9.35
CA TRP A 85 -0.27 6.91 10.08
C TRP A 85 0.24 7.02 11.52
N ALA A 86 0.67 8.19 12.01
CA ALA A 86 1.23 8.35 13.35
C ALA A 86 0.22 8.06 14.47
N GLU A 87 -1.05 8.42 14.27
CA GLU A 87 -2.14 7.99 15.16
C GLU A 87 -2.35 6.48 15.10
N ALA A 88 -1.90 5.84 14.01
CA ALA A 88 -1.94 4.40 13.79
C ALA A 88 -0.80 3.59 14.43
N VAL A 89 0.09 4.23 15.20
CA VAL A 89 1.36 3.65 15.69
C VAL A 89 1.39 3.45 17.21
N GLN A 90 0.27 3.63 17.92
CA GLN A 90 0.25 3.45 19.38
C GLN A 90 -0.40 2.14 19.83
N VAL A 91 0.46 1.17 20.19
CA VAL A 91 0.37 0.25 21.35
C VAL A 91 0.83 -1.16 20.94
N GLY A 92 1.89 -1.61 21.61
CA GLY A 92 2.28 -3.03 21.72
C GLY A 92 3.68 -3.32 21.22
#